data_AF-A0A7Y7M8U7-F1
#
_entry.id   AF-A0A7Y7M8U7-F1
#
_cell.length_a   1.000
_cell.length_b   1.000
_cell.length_c   1.000
_cell.angle_alpha   90.00
_cell.angle_beta   90.00
_cell.angle_gamma   90.00
#
_symmetry.space_group_name_H-M   'P 1'
#
loop_
_entity.id
_entity.type
_entity.pdbx_description
1 polymer ?
#
loop_
_entity_poly.entity_id
_entity_poly.type
_entity_poly.pdbx_seq_one_letter_code
_entity_poly.pdbx_strand_id
1 'polypeptide(L)'
;VWPLRQDGRIVDRSVGGTLLANNGPSVHRMALAGVGLARLADFDVCADIRAGRLVEILADVGQGETEDIHALSLGGPHMPYRIRLFLDFMAPRLQAFLRDNALDRQPAPLTVS
;
A
#
# COMPACT_ATOMS: atom_id res chain seq x y z
N VAL A 1 7.27 -11.84 -4.02
CA VAL A 1 8.52 -11.61 -3.26
C VAL A 1 8.28 -10.42 -2.36
N TRP A 2 8.80 -10.42 -1.13
CA TRP A 2 8.59 -9.36 -0.14
C TRP A 2 9.91 -8.60 0.05
N PRO A 3 9.99 -7.32 -0.36
CA PRO A 3 11.12 -6.48 -0.04
C PRO A 3 11.10 -6.18 1.46
N LEU A 4 12.20 -6.49 2.15
CA LEU A 4 12.37 -6.20 3.57
C LEU A 4 13.65 -5.40 3.75
N ARG A 5 13.60 -4.35 4.59
CA ARG A 5 14.79 -3.56 4.91
C ARG A 5 15.59 -4.25 6.01
N GLN A 6 16.79 -4.72 5.68
CA GLN A 6 17.73 -5.37 6.61
C GLN A 6 19.09 -4.67 6.50
N ASP A 7 19.63 -4.18 7.63
CA ASP A 7 20.95 -3.49 7.69
C ASP A 7 21.10 -2.35 6.66
N GLY A 8 20.02 -1.59 6.44
CA GLY A 8 20.01 -0.48 5.49
C GLY A 8 19.91 -0.89 4.01
N ARG A 9 19.73 -2.17 3.70
CA ARG A 9 19.52 -2.68 2.33
C ARG A 9 18.13 -3.28 2.18
N ILE A 10 17.54 -3.12 1.01
CA ILE A 10 16.32 -3.85 0.65
C ILE A 10 16.73 -5.24 0.20
N VAL A 11 16.19 -6.27 0.87
CA VAL A 11 16.41 -7.67 0.54
C VAL A 11 15.07 -8.30 0.19
N ASP A 12 15.03 -8.82 -1.03
CA ASP A 12 13.90 -9.58 -1.53
C ASP A 12 13.85 -10.97 -0.87
N ARG A 13 12.80 -11.22 -0.10
CA ARG A 13 12.55 -12.52 0.54
C ARG A 13 11.40 -13.23 -0.14
N SER A 14 11.64 -14.48 -0.54
CA SER A 14 10.56 -15.37 -0.92
C SER A 14 9.85 -15.82 0.36
N VAL A 15 8.60 -15.39 0.51
CA VAL A 15 7.74 -15.85 1.60
C VAL A 15 6.98 -17.05 1.09
N GLY A 16 7.35 -18.23 1.57
CA GLY A 16 6.59 -19.46 1.37
C GLY A 16 5.46 -19.55 2.40
N GLY A 17 4.29 -20.03 1.97
CA GLY A 17 3.14 -20.21 2.85
C GLY A 17 2.10 -21.13 2.22
N THR A 18 1.12 -21.55 3.02
CA THR A 18 0.04 -22.46 2.59
C THR A 18 -0.86 -21.83 1.52
N LEU A 19 -0.88 -20.51 1.40
CA LEU A 19 -1.66 -19.81 0.38
C LEU A 19 -0.92 -18.59 -0.16
N LEU A 20 -0.85 -18.50 -1.49
CA LEU A 20 -0.21 -17.42 -2.22
C LEU A 20 -1.25 -16.84 -3.19
N ALA A 21 -1.56 -15.55 -3.03
CA ALA A 21 -2.42 -14.82 -3.94
C ALA A 21 -1.75 -13.50 -4.32
N ASN A 22 -1.95 -13.07 -5.57
CA ASN A 22 -1.39 -11.84 -6.13
C ASN A 22 -2.47 -10.81 -6.49
N ASN A 23 -3.71 -11.03 -6.06
CA ASN A 23 -4.79 -10.07 -6.23
C ASN A 23 -5.12 -9.45 -4.86
N GLY A 24 -5.15 -8.12 -4.79
CA GLY A 24 -5.36 -7.38 -3.55
C GLY A 24 -6.64 -7.76 -2.80
N PRO A 25 -7.83 -7.79 -3.45
CA PRO A 25 -9.09 -8.09 -2.76
C PRO A 25 -9.15 -9.47 -2.11
N SER A 26 -8.60 -10.52 -2.74
CA SER A 26 -8.54 -11.86 -2.14
C SER A 26 -7.58 -11.88 -0.96
N VAL A 27 -6.39 -11.29 -1.11
CA VAL A 27 -5.39 -11.21 -0.04
C VAL A 27 -5.96 -10.47 1.17
N HIS A 28 -6.67 -9.37 0.95
CA HIS A 28 -7.34 -8.60 2.00
C HIS A 28 -8.42 -9.40 2.74
N ARG A 29 -9.31 -10.06 2.00
CA ARG A 29 -10.35 -10.92 2.60
C ARG A 29 -9.76 -12.07 3.41
N MET A 30 -8.67 -12.66 2.93
CA MET A 30 -7.98 -13.72 3.66
C MET A 30 -7.33 -13.23 4.95
N ALA A 31 -6.72 -12.04 4.93
CA ALA A 31 -6.15 -11.43 6.12
C ALA A 31 -7.25 -11.17 7.17
N LEU A 32 -8.40 -10.63 6.75
CA LEU A 32 -9.57 -10.44 7.61
C LEU A 32 -10.15 -11.76 8.15
N ALA A 33 -10.03 -12.84 7.39
CA ALA A 33 -10.43 -14.18 7.83
C ALA A 33 -9.39 -14.87 8.73
N GLY A 34 -8.26 -14.22 9.04
CA GLY A 34 -7.22 -14.76 9.92
C GLY A 34 -6.38 -15.88 9.28
N VAL A 35 -6.38 -15.99 7.94
CA VAL A 35 -5.67 -17.06 7.21
C VAL A 35 -4.15 -16.88 7.26
N GLY A 36 -3.67 -15.66 7.47
CA GLY A 36 -2.24 -15.37 7.59
C GLY A 36 -1.90 -13.89 7.43
N LEU A 37 -0.65 -13.63 7.07
CA LEU A 37 -0.10 -12.29 6.88
C LEU A 37 -0.31 -11.79 5.45
N ALA A 38 -0.50 -10.48 5.32
CA ALA A 38 -0.69 -9.81 4.04
C ALA A 38 0.11 -8.50 4.00
N ARG A 39 0.65 -8.18 2.81
CA ARG A 39 1.23 -6.88 2.49
C ARG A 39 0.30 -6.20 1.47
N LEU A 40 -0.36 -5.13 1.90
CA LEU A 40 -1.41 -4.43 1.18
C LEU A 40 -1.16 -2.93 1.25
N ALA A 41 -1.71 -2.16 0.31
CA ALA A 41 -1.57 -0.72 0.30
C ALA A 41 -2.39 -0.08 1.43
N ASP A 42 -1.88 0.98 2.05
CA ASP A 42 -2.52 1.68 3.17
C ASP A 42 -3.98 2.04 2.87
N PHE A 43 -4.26 2.55 1.66
CA PHE A 43 -5.60 2.97 1.26
C PHE A 43 -6.62 1.81 1.22
N ASP A 44 -6.17 0.56 1.04
CA ASP A 44 -7.03 -0.62 1.04
C ASP A 44 -7.36 -1.08 2.48
N VAL A 45 -6.44 -0.93 3.42
CA VAL A 45 -6.54 -1.54 4.76
C VAL A 45 -6.75 -0.55 5.90
N CYS A 46 -6.64 0.76 5.67
CA CYS A 46 -6.68 1.76 6.74
C CYS A 46 -8.00 1.70 7.55
N ALA A 47 -9.12 1.40 6.91
CA ALA A 47 -10.42 1.30 7.57
C ALA A 47 -10.48 0.09 8.51
N ASP A 48 -9.87 -1.03 8.14
CA ASP A 48 -9.80 -2.22 8.98
C ASP A 48 -8.83 -2.06 10.13
N ILE A 49 -7.70 -1.38 9.90
CA ILE A 49 -6.73 -1.05 10.96
C ILE A 49 -7.35 -0.09 11.97
N ARG A 50 -7.99 0.99 11.52
CA ARG A 50 -8.71 1.93 12.40
C ARG A 50 -9.82 1.25 13.18
N ALA A 51 -10.47 0.24 12.61
CA ALA A 51 -11.50 -0.55 13.27
C ALA A 51 -10.96 -1.69 14.14
N GLY A 52 -9.63 -1.89 14.22
CA GLY A 52 -9.00 -2.98 14.97
C GLY A 52 -9.23 -4.37 14.41
N ARG A 53 -9.69 -4.50 13.16
CA ARG A 53 -9.86 -5.80 12.47
C ARG A 53 -8.55 -6.33 11.90
N LEU A 54 -7.64 -5.44 11.53
CA LEU A 54 -6.27 -5.74 11.13
C LEU A 54 -5.30 -5.03 12.06
N VAL A 55 -4.11 -5.61 12.22
CA VAL A 55 -3.01 -5.05 13.01
C VAL A 55 -1.78 -5.01 12.14
N GLU A 56 -1.13 -3.86 12.08
CA GLU A 56 0.16 -3.72 11.40
C GLU A 56 1.25 -4.43 12.21
N ILE A 57 2.08 -5.20 11.51
CA ILE A 57 3.26 -5.86 12.07
C ILE A 57 4.48 -5.47 11.25
N LEU A 58 5.68 -5.54 11.84
CA LEU A 58 6.94 -5.17 11.18
C LEU A 58 6.98 -3.71 10.68
N ALA A 59 6.33 -2.80 11.40
CA ALA A 59 6.28 -1.36 11.07
C ALA A 59 7.69 -0.71 10.99
N ASP A 60 8.69 -1.30 11.64
CA ASP A 60 10.10 -0.91 11.62
C ASP A 60 10.83 -1.31 10.33
N VAL A 61 10.39 -2.38 9.67
CA VAL A 61 11.02 -2.92 8.45
C VAL A 61 10.47 -2.27 7.17
N GLY A 62 9.21 -1.83 7.20
CA GLY A 62 8.52 -1.18 6.07
C GLY A 62 8.76 0.34 5.94
N GLN A 63 9.63 0.93 6.77
CA GLN A 63 9.80 2.38 6.81
C GLN A 63 10.30 2.95 5.48
N GLY A 64 9.52 3.89 4.93
CA GLY A 64 9.89 4.69 3.75
C GLY A 64 9.49 4.08 2.41
N GLU A 65 8.83 2.92 2.38
CA GLU A 65 8.32 2.38 1.13
C GLU A 65 7.04 3.15 0.72
N THR A 66 7.16 3.89 -0.38
CA THR A 66 6.06 4.61 -1.03
C THR A 66 6.04 4.17 -2.48
N GLU A 67 4.89 3.69 -2.94
CA GLU A 67 4.65 3.36 -4.33
C GLU A 67 3.90 4.53 -4.98
N ASP A 68 4.47 5.06 -6.06
CA ASP A 68 3.86 6.15 -6.80
C ASP A 68 2.68 5.65 -7.65
N ILE A 69 1.58 6.41 -7.65
CA ILE A 69 0.44 6.15 -8.51
C ILE A 69 0.53 7.06 -9.74
N HIS A 70 0.73 6.44 -10.91
CA HIS A 70 0.85 7.14 -12.17
C HIS A 70 -0.42 7.01 -13.03
N ALA A 71 -0.89 8.13 -13.58
CA ALA A 71 -1.89 8.12 -14.64
C ALA A 71 -1.20 8.02 -16.00
N LEU A 72 -1.32 6.87 -16.66
CA LEU A 72 -0.73 6.64 -17.97
C LEU A 72 -1.73 6.98 -19.09
N SER A 73 -1.28 7.78 -20.04
CA SER A 73 -1.99 8.11 -21.28
C SER A 73 -0.99 8.02 -22.41
N LEU A 74 -1.43 7.60 -23.61
CA LEU A 74 -0.61 7.49 -24.82
C LEU A 74 -0.23 8.87 -25.38
N GLY A 75 0.15 9.81 -24.51
CA GLY A 75 0.29 11.24 -24.77
C GLY A 75 0.88 11.57 -26.14
N GLY A 76 0.19 12.45 -26.85
CA GLY A 76 0.59 12.98 -28.15
C GLY A 76 0.05 14.39 -28.33
N PRO A 77 0.38 15.07 -29.45
CA PRO A 77 -0.01 16.46 -29.72
C PRO A 77 -1.52 16.73 -29.62
N HIS A 78 -2.34 15.68 -29.74
CA HIS A 78 -3.80 15.74 -29.73
C HIS A 78 -4.40 14.91 -28.60
N MET A 79 -3.97 15.10 -27.35
CA MET A 79 -4.69 14.51 -26.22
C MET A 79 -6.15 14.99 -26.22
N PRO A 80 -7.15 14.10 -26.31
CA PRO A 80 -8.55 14.51 -26.32
C PRO A 80 -8.91 15.33 -25.08
N TYR A 81 -9.63 16.43 -25.28
CA TYR A 81 -10.00 17.35 -24.20
C TYR A 81 -10.73 16.66 -23.03
N ARG A 82 -11.55 15.64 -23.33
CA ARG A 82 -12.20 14.81 -22.30
C ARG A 82 -11.23 14.11 -21.35
N ILE A 83 -10.05 13.69 -21.83
CA ILE A 83 -9.02 13.06 -20.99
C ILE A 83 -8.37 14.10 -20.10
N ARG A 84 -8.03 15.28 -20.65
CA ARG A 84 -7.52 16.41 -19.86
C ARG A 84 -8.49 16.77 -18.74
N LEU A 85 -9.75 17.01 -19.08
CA LEU A 85 -10.79 17.34 -18.10
C LEU A 85 -10.97 16.25 -17.04
N PHE A 86 -10.94 14.97 -17.44
CA PHE A 86 -11.01 13.86 -16.50
C PHE A 86 -9.82 13.86 -15.52
N LEU A 87 -8.60 14.06 -16.02
CA LEU A 87 -7.41 14.12 -15.17
C LEU A 87 -7.45 15.34 -14.24
N ASP A 88 -7.83 16.50 -14.75
CA ASP A 88 -7.97 17.74 -13.96
C ASP A 88 -9.04 17.57 -12.87
N PHE A 89 -10.11 16.80 -13.14
CA PHE A 89 -11.13 16.45 -12.16
C PHE A 89 -10.67 15.39 -11.14
N MET A 90 -9.97 14.34 -11.59
CA MET A 90 -9.69 13.17 -10.76
C MET A 90 -8.39 13.24 -9.97
N ALA A 91 -7.33 13.79 -10.55
CA ALA A 91 -6.02 13.85 -9.90
C ALA A 91 -6.07 14.49 -8.50
N PRO A 92 -6.66 15.69 -8.28
CA PRO A 92 -6.69 16.29 -6.94
C PRO A 92 -7.53 15.47 -5.95
N ARG A 93 -8.60 14.82 -6.41
CA ARG A 93 -9.48 13.97 -5.57
C ARG A 93 -8.77 12.70 -5.16
N LEU A 94 -8.07 12.07 -6.09
CA LEU A 94 -7.28 10.87 -5.82
C LEU A 94 -6.13 11.19 -4.85
N GLN A 95 -5.44 12.32 -5.04
CA GLN A 95 -4.40 12.77 -4.11
C GLN A 95 -4.92 13.07 -2.71
N ALA A 96 -6.12 13.66 -2.58
CA ALA A 96 -6.76 13.84 -1.28
C ALA A 96 -7.09 12.49 -0.65
N PHE A 97 -7.77 11.61 -1.39
CA PHE A 97 -8.11 10.27 -0.93
C PHE A 97 -6.90 9.47 -0.44
N LEU A 98 -5.80 9.48 -1.20
CA LEU A 98 -4.58 8.75 -0.82
C LEU A 98 -3.92 9.33 0.44
N ARG A 99 -3.95 10.65 0.61
CA ARG A 99 -3.43 11.31 1.83
C ARG A 99 -4.29 11.01 3.05
N ASP A 100 -5.61 11.09 2.92
CA ASP A 100 -6.55 10.88 4.04
C ASP A 100 -6.56 9.42 4.52
N ASN A 101 -6.15 8.49 3.66
CA ASN A 101 -6.06 7.07 3.96
C ASN A 101 -4.61 6.58 4.13
N ALA A 102 -3.64 7.49 4.13
CA ALA A 102 -2.29 7.17 4.58
C ALA A 102 -2.35 6.86 6.08
N LEU A 103 -1.64 5.81 6.51
CA LEU A 103 -1.50 5.51 7.92
C LEU A 103 -0.37 6.38 8.48
N ASP A 104 -0.64 7.07 9.59
CA ASP A 104 0.37 7.84 10.31
C ASP A 104 1.42 6.87 10.88
N ARG A 105 2.51 6.67 10.15
CA ARG A 105 3.65 5.85 10.59
C ARG A 105 4.44 6.62 11.66
N GLN A 106 4.00 6.55 12.91
CA GLN A 106 4.76 7.05 14.06
C GLN A 106 6.01 6.16 14.25
N PRO A 107 7.21 6.71 14.48
CA PRO A 107 8.37 5.88 14.81
C PRO A 107 8.09 5.11 16.10
N ALA A 108 8.22 3.78 16.06
CA ALA A 108 8.12 2.95 17.25
C ALA A 108 9.17 3.43 18.29
N PRO A 109 8.81 3.58 19.58
CA PRO A 109 9.81 3.84 20.61
C PRO A 109 10.78 2.65 20.64
N LEU A 110 12.06 2.93 20.42
CA LEU A 110 13.14 1.96 20.51
C LEU A 110 13.18 1.39 21.93
N THR A 111 12.48 0.26 22.16
CA THR A 111 12.64 -0.51 23.39
C THR A 111 13.62 -1.63 23.09
N VAL A 112 14.88 -1.38 23.43
CA VAL A 112 15.93 -2.41 23.47
C VAL A 112 15.64 -3.28 24.69
N SER A 113 15.45 -4.58 24.51
CA SER A 113 15.53 -5.61 25.55
C SER A 113 16.82 -6.39 25.39
#